data_AF-A0A930XQ41-F1
#
_entry.id   AF-A0A930XQ41-F1
#
_cell.length_a   1.000
_cell.length_b   1.000
_cell.length_c   1.000
_cell.angle_alpha   90.00
_cell.angle_beta   90.00
_cell.angle_gamma   90.00
#
_symmetry.space_group_name_H-M   'P 1'
#
loop_
_entity.id
_entity.type
_entity.pdbx_description
1 polymer ?
#
loop_
_entity_poly.entity_id
_entity_poly.type
_entity_poly.pdbx_seq_one_letter_code
_entity_poly.pdbx_strand_id
1 'polypeptide(L)'
;MTNFDRLKAFRHKSYMLIGNGKDALFDLMDAVLVSRSVYSFAELSVAPVFRRQWPSLYEALQDSNPPRLEWMGLYLVQAGRNC
;
A
#
# COMPACT_ATOMS: atom_id res chain seq x y z
N MET A 1 -3.63 12.51 20.73
CA MET A 1 -3.38 12.13 19.31
C MET A 1 -4.70 11.65 18.73
N THR A 2 -5.19 12.23 17.64
CA THR A 2 -6.47 11.83 17.03
C THR A 2 -6.32 10.52 16.24
N ASN A 3 -7.42 9.85 15.92
CA ASN A 3 -7.39 8.66 15.04
C ASN A 3 -6.79 8.97 13.66
N PHE A 4 -7.05 10.18 13.13
CA PHE A 4 -6.45 10.64 11.88
C PHE A 4 -4.94 10.79 11.97
N ASP A 5 -4.41 11.27 13.09
CA ASP A 5 -2.96 11.39 13.29
C ASP A 5 -2.27 10.02 13.33
N ARG A 6 -2.91 9.01 13.93
CA ARG A 6 -2.41 7.63 13.92
C ARG A 6 -2.34 7.06 12.51
N LEU A 7 -3.40 7.23 11.73
CA LEU A 7 -3.45 6.78 10.32
C LEU A 7 -2.42 7.51 9.45
N LYS A 8 -2.23 8.82 9.63
CA LYS A 8 -1.19 9.58 8.94
C LYS A 8 0.20 9.07 9.30
N ALA A 9 0.48 8.83 10.58
CA ALA A 9 1.76 8.30 11.03
C ALA A 9 2.02 6.88 10.49
N PHE A 10 1.01 6.01 10.49
CA PHE A 10 1.09 4.69 9.87
C PHE A 10 1.43 4.80 8.38
N ARG A 11 0.66 5.59 7.63
CA ARG A 11 0.89 5.81 6.18
C ARG A 11 2.30 6.29 5.91
N HIS A 12 2.77 7.28 6.67
CA HIS A 12 4.11 7.85 6.50
C HIS A 12 5.21 6.82 6.79
N LYS A 13 5.10 6.08 7.90
CA LYS A 13 6.08 5.04 8.25
C LYS A 13 6.11 3.90 7.22
N SER A 14 4.95 3.43 6.79
CA SER A 14 4.86 2.41 5.74
C SER A 14 5.47 2.89 4.42
N TYR A 15 5.21 4.15 4.03
CA TYR A 15 5.79 4.74 2.82
C TYR A 15 7.32 4.83 2.85
N MET A 16 7.93 4.99 4.03
CA MET A 16 9.39 5.00 4.17
C MET A 16 9.99 3.59 4.17
N LEU A 17 9.22 2.55 4.55
CA LEU A 17 9.67 1.15 4.55
C LEU A 17 9.54 0.48 3.18
N ILE A 18 8.49 0.83 2.43
CA ILE A 18 8.33 0.35 1.06
C ILE A 18 9.44 1.03 0.23
N GLY A 19 10.38 0.23 -0.27
CA GLY A 19 11.53 0.71 -1.03
C GLY A 19 11.15 1.23 -2.42
N ASN A 20 11.74 0.64 -3.45
CA ASN A 20 11.41 0.98 -4.83
C ASN A 20 9.95 0.65 -5.13
N GLY A 21 9.32 1.44 -6.00
CA GLY A 21 7.92 1.23 -6.39
C GLY A 21 6.87 1.67 -5.34
N LYS A 22 7.27 2.31 -4.24
CA LYS A 22 6.33 2.73 -3.16
C LYS A 22 5.12 3.53 -3.65
N ASP A 23 5.30 4.44 -4.59
CA ASP A 23 4.18 5.22 -5.12
C ASP A 23 3.16 4.35 -5.84
N ALA A 24 3.64 3.45 -6.71
CA ALA A 24 2.79 2.52 -7.44
C ALA A 24 2.12 1.48 -6.52
N LEU A 25 2.79 1.05 -5.45
CA LEU A 25 2.16 0.22 -4.43
C LEU A 25 1.08 0.96 -3.64
N PHE A 26 1.27 2.25 -3.36
CA PHE A 26 0.24 3.06 -2.71
C PHE A 26 -0.96 3.30 -3.63
N ASP A 27 -0.71 3.60 -4.91
CA ASP A 27 -1.76 3.67 -5.92
C ASP A 27 -2.50 2.33 -6.03
N LEU A 28 -1.79 1.20 -5.95
CA LEU A 28 -2.37 -0.15 -5.94
C LEU A 28 -3.22 -0.39 -4.69
N MET A 29 -2.75 -0.04 -3.50
CA MET A 29 -3.52 -0.16 -2.26
C MET A 29 -4.81 0.67 -2.34
N ASP A 30 -4.71 1.91 -2.83
CA ASP A 30 -5.87 2.78 -3.02
C ASP A 30 -6.83 2.18 -4.08
N ALA A 31 -6.32 1.59 -5.17
CA ALA A 31 -7.14 0.88 -6.17
C ALA A 31 -7.88 -0.31 -5.58
N VAL A 32 -7.21 -1.14 -4.77
CA VAL A 32 -7.84 -2.30 -4.10
C VAL A 32 -8.91 -1.85 -3.11
N LEU A 33 -8.65 -0.80 -2.32
CA LEU A 33 -9.59 -0.31 -1.30
C LEU A 33 -10.86 0.31 -1.91
N VAL A 34 -10.77 0.91 -3.10
CA VAL A 34 -11.91 1.55 -3.77
C VAL A 34 -12.64 0.57 -4.71
N SER A 35 -12.00 -0.53 -5.11
CA SER A 35 -12.60 -1.55 -5.97
C SER A 35 -13.59 -2.42 -5.18
N ARG A 36 -14.85 -2.46 -5.61
CA ARG A 36 -15.88 -3.30 -4.98
C ARG A 36 -15.61 -4.80 -5.16
N SER A 37 -15.06 -5.16 -6.30
CA SER A 37 -14.67 -6.51 -6.69
C SER A 37 -13.45 -6.41 -7.58
N VAL A 38 -12.55 -7.39 -7.51
CA VAL A 38 -11.34 -7.45 -8.32
C VAL A 38 -11.36 -8.77 -9.05
N TYR A 39 -11.50 -8.74 -10.38
CA TYR A 39 -11.54 -9.95 -11.20
C TYR A 39 -10.15 -10.36 -11.69
N SER A 40 -9.24 -9.39 -11.83
CA SER A 40 -7.86 -9.66 -12.19
C SER A 40 -6.90 -8.64 -11.60
N PHE A 41 -5.64 -9.03 -11.46
CA PHE A 41 -4.61 -8.09 -11.02
C PHE A 41 -4.39 -6.95 -12.03
N ALA A 42 -4.44 -7.26 -13.32
CA ALA A 42 -4.28 -6.27 -14.39
C ALA A 42 -5.38 -5.19 -14.37
N GLU A 43 -6.60 -5.54 -13.96
CA GLU A 43 -7.71 -4.59 -13.80
C GLU A 43 -7.37 -3.45 -12.83
N LEU A 44 -6.56 -3.69 -11.80
CA LEU A 44 -6.18 -2.66 -10.83
C LEU A 44 -5.34 -1.54 -11.46
N SER A 45 -4.62 -1.84 -12.54
CA SER A 45 -3.82 -0.84 -13.25
C SER A 45 -4.67 0.17 -14.04
N VAL A 46 -5.91 -0.18 -14.35
CA VAL A 46 -6.86 0.68 -15.08
C VAL A 46 -7.88 1.31 -14.14
N ALA A 47 -7.77 1.07 -12.83
CA ALA A 47 -8.61 1.72 -11.85
C ALA A 47 -8.41 3.25 -11.92
N PRO A 48 -9.47 4.09 -11.84
CA PRO A 48 -9.35 5.54 -11.97
C PRO A 48 -8.41 6.21 -10.95
N VAL A 49 -8.17 5.55 -9.82
CA VAL A 49 -7.27 6.01 -8.76
C VAL A 49 -5.81 5.63 -8.99
N PHE A 50 -5.55 4.69 -9.90
CA PHE A 50 -4.20 4.26 -10.26
C PHE A 50 -3.64 5.20 -11.32
N ARG A 51 -2.69 6.06 -10.93
CA ARG A 51 -2.20 7.14 -11.81
C ARG A 51 -1.11 6.69 -12.79
N ARG A 52 -0.47 5.56 -12.52
CA ARG A 52 0.67 5.04 -13.28
C ARG A 52 0.19 4.05 -14.35
N GLN A 53 1.04 3.75 -15.34
CA GLN A 53 0.66 2.84 -16.43
C GLN A 53 0.86 1.37 -16.04
N TRP A 54 0.24 0.46 -16.81
CA TRP A 54 0.22 -0.98 -16.57
C TRP A 54 1.56 -1.65 -16.22
N PRO A 55 2.71 -1.32 -16.86
CA PRO A 55 3.99 -1.94 -16.51
C PRO A 55 4.41 -1.64 -15.06
N SER A 56 4.14 -0.42 -14.60
CA SER A 56 4.53 0.03 -13.27
C SER A 56 3.87 -0.77 -12.16
N LEU A 57 2.73 -1.42 -12.41
CA LEU A 57 2.06 -2.24 -11.41
C LEU A 57 2.86 -3.53 -11.09
N TYR A 58 3.31 -4.24 -12.12
CA TYR A 58 4.08 -5.47 -11.96
C TYR A 58 5.50 -5.16 -11.48
N GLU A 59 6.15 -4.16 -12.08
CA GLU A 59 7.47 -3.68 -11.66
C GLU A 59 7.46 -3.25 -10.19
N ALA A 60 6.45 -2.51 -9.75
CA ALA A 60 6.39 -2.07 -8.37
C ALA A 60 6.29 -3.22 -7.38
N LEU A 61 5.52 -4.28 -7.66
CA LEU A 61 5.49 -5.46 -6.80
C LEU A 61 6.82 -6.19 -6.78
N GLN A 62 7.45 -6.34 -7.95
CA GLN A 62 8.73 -7.05 -8.10
C GLN A 62 9.88 -6.31 -7.42
N ASP A 63 9.93 -4.99 -7.59
CA ASP A 63 10.99 -4.12 -7.06
C ASP A 63 10.74 -3.74 -5.60
N SER A 64 9.47 -3.77 -5.17
CA SER A 64 9.15 -3.60 -3.78
C SER A 64 9.56 -4.84 -3.01
N ASN A 65 10.55 -4.66 -2.14
CA ASN A 65 10.91 -5.65 -1.15
C ASN A 65 10.66 -5.09 0.25
N PRO A 66 9.40 -4.80 0.62
CA PRO A 66 9.12 -4.20 1.91
C PRO A 66 9.49 -5.21 3.02
N PRO A 67 10.16 -4.76 4.10
CA PRO A 67 10.52 -5.64 5.21
C PRO A 67 9.26 -6.15 5.91
N ARG A 68 8.84 -7.38 5.56
CA ARG A 68 7.55 -7.96 5.98
C ARG A 68 7.31 -7.89 7.48
N LEU A 69 8.32 -8.23 8.28
CA LEU A 69 8.19 -8.26 9.75
C LEU A 69 7.99 -6.86 10.33
N GLU A 70 8.78 -5.89 9.89
CA GLU A 70 8.68 -4.50 10.35
C GLU A 70 7.35 -3.89 9.93
N TRP A 71 6.93 -4.12 8.69
CA TRP A 71 5.68 -3.59 8.18
C TRP A 71 4.46 -4.23 8.87
N MET A 72 4.50 -5.53 9.15
CA MET A 72 3.48 -6.22 9.95
C MET A 72 3.42 -5.64 11.38
N GLY A 73 4.55 -5.33 11.98
CA GLY A 73 4.61 -4.65 13.28
C GLY A 73 3.87 -3.31 13.28
N LEU A 74 4.07 -2.49 12.25
CA LEU A 74 3.32 -1.23 12.10
C LEU A 74 1.80 -1.46 11.99
N TYR A 75 1.38 -2.49 11.27
CA TYR A 75 -0.03 -2.83 11.13
C TYR A 75 -0.68 -3.24 12.46
N LEU A 76 0.01 -4.06 13.25
CA LEU A 76 -0.49 -4.52 14.56
C LEU A 76 -0.63 -3.35 15.54
N VAL A 77 0.35 -2.45 15.58
CA VAL A 77 0.28 -1.19 16.35
C VAL A 77 -0.90 -0.31 15.91
N GLN A 78 -1.16 -0.22 14.60
CA GLN A 78 -2.29 0.53 14.06
C GLN A 78 -3.64 -0.13 14.40
N ALA A 79 -3.71 -1.46 14.36
CA ALA A 79 -4.90 -2.25 14.69
C ALA A 79 -5.18 -2.33 16.21
N GLY A 80 -4.30 -1.73 17.04
CA GLY A 80 -4.41 -1.79 18.50
C GLY A 80 -4.16 -3.19 19.08
N ARG A 81 -3.51 -4.07 18.31
CA ARG A 81 -3.07 -5.38 18.78
C ARG A 81 -1.61 -5.23 19.21
N ASN A 82 -1.38 -5.13 20.51
CA ASN A 82 -0.02 -5.15 21.05
C ASN A 82 0.51 -6.59 20.92
N CYS A 83 1.71 -6.75 20.35
CA CYS A 83 2.55 -7.92 20.58
C CYS A 83 3.35 -7.69 21.86
#